data_AF-A0A3D1ZTH9-F1
#
_entry.id   AF-A0A3D1ZTH9-F1
#
_cell.length_a   1.000
_cell.length_b   1.000
_cell.length_c   1.000
_cell.angle_alpha   90.00
_cell.angle_beta   90.00
_cell.angle_gamma   90.00
#
_symmetry.space_group_name_H-M   'P 1'
#
loop_
_entity.id
_entity.type
_entity.pdbx_description
1 polymer ?
#
loop_
_entity_poly.entity_id
_entity_poly.type
_entity_poly.pdbx_seq_one_letter_code
_entity_poly.pdbx_strand_id
1 'polypeptide(L)' 'MSKRTISGKSAIVGIGATEFSKRSGRSEMRLAVEAVLAACADAGIDP' A
#
# COMPACT_ATOMS: atom_id res chain seq x y z
N MET A 1 23.11 22.53 4.82
CA MET A 1 21.68 22.22 4.61
C MET A 1 21.56 20.76 4.17
N SER A 2 20.93 19.89 4.98
CA SER A 2 20.80 18.47 4.66
C SER A 2 19.77 18.26 3.54
N LYS A 3 20.21 17.68 2.41
CA LYS A 3 19.43 17.47 1.18
C LYS A 3 18.44 16.30 1.37
N ARG A 4 17.33 16.55 2.08
CA ARG A 4 16.27 15.57 2.34
C ARG A 4 15.25 15.52 1.20
N THR A 5 15.70 15.15 0.00
CA THR A 5 14.79 14.95 -1.15
C THR A 5 14.83 13.49 -1.62
N ILE A 6 13.66 12.90 -1.84
CA ILE A 6 13.50 11.54 -2.39
C ILE A 6 13.41 11.50 -3.92
N SER A 7 13.37 12.67 -4.58
CA SER A 7 13.36 12.77 -6.05
C SER A 7 14.56 12.04 -6.66
N GLY A 8 14.31 11.18 -7.64
CA GLY A 8 15.31 10.32 -8.28
C GLY A 8 15.86 9.18 -7.40
N LYS A 9 15.32 8.98 -6.19
CA LYS A 9 15.76 7.95 -5.22
C LYS A 9 14.66 7.00 -4.78
N SER A 10 13.42 7.27 -5.18
CA SER A 10 12.25 6.48 -4.79
C SER A 10 11.35 6.29 -6.00
N ALA A 11 10.68 5.14 -6.06
CA ALA A 11 9.72 4.79 -7.08
C ALA A 11 8.50 4.13 -6.42
N ILE A 12 7.33 4.24 -7.05
CA ILE A 12 6.15 3.46 -6.68
C ILE A 12 6.30 2.12 -7.40
N VAL A 13 6.40 1.03 -6.63
CA VAL A 13 6.65 -0.32 -7.16
C VAL A 13 5.41 -1.21 -7.13
N GLY A 14 4.36 -0.83 -6.41
CA GLY A 14 3.09 -1.55 -6.41
C GLY A 14 1.95 -0.69 -5.84
N ILE A 15 0.73 -1.03 -6.24
CA ILE A 15 -0.50 -0.34 -5.83
C ILE A 15 -1.53 -1.39 -5.41
N GLY A 16 -2.13 -1.20 -4.23
CA GLY A 16 -3.14 -2.08 -3.68
C GLY A 16 -4.33 -1.30 -3.14
N ALA A 17 -5.52 -1.88 -3.29
CA ALA A 17 -6.76 -1.33 -2.77
C ALA A 17 -7.66 -2.46 -2.26
N THR A 18 -8.57 -2.11 -1.37
CA THR A 18 -9.67 -3.02 -0.98
C THR A 18 -10.86 -2.82 -1.92
N GLU A 19 -11.78 -3.77 -1.87
CA GLU A 19 -13.11 -3.60 -2.43
C GLU A 19 -13.85 -2.41 -1.77
N PHE A 20 -14.44 -1.54 -2.57
CA PHE A 20 -15.26 -0.44 -2.05
C PHE A 20 -16.65 -0.90 -1.65
N SER A 21 -16.98 -0.74 -0.37
CA SER A 21 -18.27 -1.11 0.19
C SER A 21 -18.74 -0.11 1.25
N LYS A 22 -20.06 0.12 1.32
CA LYS A 22 -20.68 0.91 2.39
C LYS A 22 -20.64 0.22 3.75
N ARG A 23 -20.54 -1.12 3.76
CA ARG A 23 -20.46 -1.96 4.96
C ARG A 23 -19.56 -3.14 4.65
N SER A 24 -18.26 -2.94 4.81
CA SER A 24 -17.24 -3.96 4.55
C SER A 24 -17.35 -5.19 5.47
N GLY A 25 -18.03 -5.06 6.61
CA GLY A 25 -18.11 -6.11 7.65
C GLY A 25 -16.75 -6.43 8.32
N ARG A 26 -15.74 -5.61 8.05
CA ARG A 26 -14.34 -5.80 8.45
C ARG A 26 -13.89 -4.60 9.28
N SER A 27 -12.95 -4.81 10.18
CA SER A 27 -12.28 -3.70 10.86
C SER A 27 -11.43 -2.90 9.87
N GLU A 28 -11.22 -1.63 10.18
CA GLU A 28 -10.38 -0.72 9.41
C GLU A 28 -8.94 -1.24 9.34
N MET A 29 -8.44 -1.83 10.43
CA MET A 29 -7.11 -2.46 10.45
C MET A 29 -7.02 -3.61 9.46
N ARG A 30 -8.05 -4.47 9.37
CA ARG A 30 -8.06 -5.54 8.38
C ARG A 30 -8.08 -4.99 6.96
N LEU A 31 -8.88 -3.96 6.68
CA LEU A 31 -8.91 -3.31 5.37
C LEU A 31 -7.55 -2.70 5.00
N ALA A 32 -6.87 -2.07 5.95
CA ALA A 32 -5.53 -1.52 5.73
C ALA A 32 -4.52 -2.62 5.37
N VAL A 33 -4.52 -3.73 6.11
CA VAL A 33 -3.63 -4.86 5.83
C VAL A 33 -3.95 -5.52 4.49
N GLU A 34 -5.23 -5.68 4.13
CA GLU A 34 -5.63 -6.21 2.82
C GLU A 34 -5.10 -5.34 1.65
N ALA A 35 -5.20 -4.01 1.78
CA ALA A 35 -4.65 -3.10 0.77
C ALA A 35 -3.11 -3.16 0.70
N VAL A 36 -2.43 -3.25 1.84
CA VAL A 36 -0.95 -3.37 1.89
C VAL A 36 -0.48 -4.67 1.26
N LEU A 37 -1.10 -5.81 1.61
CA LEU A 37 -0.75 -7.11 1.04
C LEU A 37 -0.98 -7.12 -0.47
N ALA A 38 -2.05 -6.51 -0.96
CA ALA A 38 -2.28 -6.35 -2.40
C ALA A 38 -1.19 -5.52 -3.08
N ALA A 39 -0.74 -4.43 -2.44
CA ALA A 39 0.36 -3.61 -2.96
C ALA A 39 1.71 -4.36 -2.98
N CYS A 40 1.98 -5.17 -1.95
CA CYS A 40 3.16 -6.03 -1.90
C CYS A 40 3.14 -7.10 -2.99
N ALA A 41 1.98 -7.71 -3.22
CA ALA A 41 1.79 -8.70 -4.28
C ALA A 41 2.00 -8.08 -5.67
N ASP A 42 1.43 -6.90 -5.93
CA ASP A 42 1.63 -6.14 -7.17
C ASP A 42 3.12 -5.77 -7.37
N ALA A 43 3.80 -5.42 -6.28
CA ALA A 43 5.23 -5.14 -6.29
C ALA A 43 6.13 -6.39 -6.42
N GLY A 44 5.56 -7.60 -6.30
CA GLY A 44 6.32 -8.86 -6.30
C GLY A 44 7.23 -9.03 -5.07
N ILE A 45 6.83 -8.50 -3.91
CA ILE A 45 7.60 -8.53 -2.65
C ILE A 45 6.90 -9.43 -1.63
N ASP A 46 7.67 -10.27 -0.92
CA ASP A 46 7.18 -11.05 0.22
C ASP A 46 7.11 -10.14 1.47
N PRO A 47 5.92 -9.96 2.08
CA PRO A 47 5.66 -8.97 3.14
C PRO A 47 6.25 -9.31 4.52
#